data_AF-A0A7V7WG52-F1
#
_entry.id   AF-A0A7V7WG52-F1
#
_cell.length_a   1.000
_cell.length_b   1.000
_cell.length_c   1.000
_cell.angle_alpha   90.00
_cell.angle_beta   90.00
_cell.angle_gamma   90.00
#
_symmetry.space_group_name_H-M   'P 1'
#
loop_
_entity.id
_entity.type
_entity.pdbx_description
1 polymer ?
#
loop_
_entity_poly.entity_id
_entity_poly.type
_entity_poly.pdbx_seq_one_letter_code
_entity_poly.pdbx_strand_id
1 'polypeptide(L)'
;MKPKSLIFYPSAIIVFLAGLFFAYAAAAASVVEVSGKDLPALLGQPVAAIRLYASTDGGTAKPIPFQIDERDAKGQWLMDGLAKAVAILDPQDVLLFHLDDAGVALQGSALPAAAARMELSVSGKFAYAVAEENPGPKSAKSYVSYQAGQDRVSTAFYDIGFSMRQALVQDVLILRNGKAQADVLDRFKVRFN
;
A
#
# COMPACT_ATOMS: atom_id res chain seq x y z
N MET A 1 -16.79 -10.72 -46.37
CA MET A 1 -16.43 -9.70 -45.34
C MET A 1 -17.36 -9.88 -44.15
N LYS A 2 -16.84 -10.32 -43.00
CA LYS A 2 -17.57 -10.34 -41.72
C LYS A 2 -16.98 -9.23 -40.84
N PRO A 3 -17.79 -8.43 -40.13
CA PRO A 3 -17.25 -7.45 -39.19
C PRO A 3 -16.60 -8.20 -38.02
N LYS A 4 -15.33 -7.90 -37.75
CA LYS A 4 -14.66 -8.32 -36.52
C LYS A 4 -15.37 -7.62 -35.36
N SER A 5 -16.07 -8.40 -34.55
CA SER A 5 -16.58 -7.96 -33.25
C SER A 5 -15.41 -7.51 -32.39
N LEU A 6 -15.37 -6.22 -32.07
CA LEU A 6 -14.47 -5.67 -31.06
C LEU A 6 -14.96 -6.21 -29.71
N ILE A 7 -14.32 -7.28 -29.22
CA ILE A 7 -14.54 -7.77 -27.86
C ILE A 7 -13.92 -6.73 -26.94
N PHE A 8 -14.76 -5.88 -26.36
CA PHE A 8 -14.37 -4.99 -25.28
C PHE A 8 -14.16 -5.86 -24.05
N TYR A 9 -12.91 -6.18 -23.72
CA TYR A 9 -12.56 -6.77 -22.43
C TYR A 9 -12.59 -5.66 -21.38
N PRO A 10 -13.50 -5.66 -20.40
CA PRO A 10 -13.49 -4.66 -19.32
C PRO A 10 -12.35 -4.90 -18.31
N SER A 11 -11.45 -5.84 -18.57
CA SER A 11 -10.41 -6.33 -17.66
C SER A 11 -9.29 -5.32 -17.33
N ALA A 12 -9.32 -4.11 -17.87
CA ALA A 12 -8.23 -3.14 -17.74
C ALA A 12 -8.50 -1.97 -16.78
N ILE A 13 -9.73 -1.81 -16.28
CA ILE A 13 -10.07 -0.63 -15.45
C ILE A 13 -10.07 -0.96 -13.95
N ILE A 14 -10.08 -2.24 -13.55
CA ILE A 14 -10.31 -2.62 -12.14
C ILE A 14 -9.14 -3.37 -11.50
N VAL A 15 -7.91 -2.97 -11.79
CA VAL A 15 -6.77 -3.29 -10.91
C VAL A 15 -6.30 -2.05 -10.12
N PHE A 16 -6.82 -0.86 -10.45
CA PHE A 16 -6.24 0.39 -9.93
C PHE A 16 -7.01 1.12 -8.83
N LEU A 17 -8.17 0.59 -8.41
CA LEU A 17 -8.99 1.20 -7.35
C LEU A 17 -8.71 0.66 -5.94
N ALA A 18 -7.84 -0.34 -5.78
CA ALA A 18 -7.64 -1.00 -4.48
C ALA A 18 -6.71 -0.24 -3.52
N GLY A 19 -5.87 0.69 -4.01
CA GLY A 19 -5.05 1.56 -3.16
C GLY A 19 -5.84 2.72 -2.53
N LEU A 20 -7.00 3.08 -3.10
CA LEU A 20 -7.69 4.31 -2.73
C LEU A 20 -8.58 4.24 -1.47
N PHE A 21 -8.61 3.10 -0.78
CA PHE A 21 -9.40 2.94 0.45
C PHE A 21 -8.61 2.46 1.66
N PHE A 22 -7.30 2.70 1.72
CA PHE A 22 -6.57 2.48 2.98
C PHE A 22 -6.99 3.41 4.13
N ALA A 23 -7.91 4.35 3.91
CA ALA A 23 -7.99 5.52 4.78
C ALA A 23 -9.32 5.83 5.47
N TYR A 24 -10.44 5.09 5.33
CA TYR A 24 -11.71 5.66 5.87
C TYR A 24 -12.56 4.90 6.88
N ALA A 25 -12.32 3.64 7.25
CA ALA A 25 -13.07 3.08 8.38
C ALA A 25 -12.38 1.88 9.03
N ALA A 26 -11.70 2.15 10.15
CA ALA A 26 -11.38 1.24 11.27
C ALA A 26 -9.89 1.02 11.64
N ALA A 27 -8.92 1.62 10.94
CA ALA A 27 -7.50 1.56 11.35
C ALA A 27 -6.69 2.85 11.08
N ALA A 28 -7.36 4.00 10.94
CA ALA A 28 -6.75 5.27 10.54
C ALA A 28 -5.80 5.92 11.58
N ALA A 29 -5.35 5.20 12.63
CA ALA A 29 -4.50 5.75 13.68
C ALA A 29 -3.02 5.31 13.61
N SER A 30 -2.65 4.41 12.70
CA SER A 30 -1.33 3.75 12.76
C SER A 30 -0.50 3.83 11.48
N VAL A 31 -0.94 4.53 10.43
CA VAL A 31 -0.09 4.75 9.23
C VAL A 31 0.82 5.95 9.48
N VAL A 32 2.10 5.76 9.25
CA VAL A 32 3.13 6.80 9.28
C VAL A 32 3.37 7.27 7.85
N GLU A 33 3.30 8.58 7.64
CA GLU A 33 3.73 9.23 6.39
C GLU A 33 5.05 9.99 6.63
N VAL A 34 6.02 9.78 5.75
CA VAL A 34 7.28 10.54 5.74
C VAL A 34 7.47 11.12 4.35
N SER A 35 7.57 12.45 4.25
CA SER A 35 7.80 13.12 2.97
C SER A 35 9.22 12.81 2.46
N GLY A 36 9.39 12.67 1.14
CA GLY A 36 10.69 12.54 0.50
C GLY A 36 11.65 13.68 0.85
N LYS A 37 11.14 14.89 1.13
CA LYS A 37 11.93 16.02 1.65
C LYS A 37 12.62 15.71 2.98
N ASP A 38 11.97 14.90 3.81
CA ASP A 38 12.49 14.46 5.10
C ASP A 38 13.32 13.17 4.97
N LEU A 39 13.56 12.69 3.74
CA LEU A 39 14.42 11.55 3.40
C LEU A 39 15.73 11.93 2.67
N PRO A 40 16.49 12.95 3.11
CA PRO A 40 17.58 13.53 2.31
C PRO A 40 18.69 12.55 1.93
N ALA A 41 18.97 11.54 2.77
CA ALA A 41 19.99 10.53 2.47
C ALA A 41 19.58 9.60 1.32
N LEU A 42 18.28 9.45 1.06
CA LEU A 42 17.73 8.50 0.08
C LEU A 42 17.33 9.17 -1.24
N LEU A 43 17.33 10.50 -1.32
CA LEU A 43 16.99 11.23 -2.54
C LEU A 43 17.91 10.80 -3.69
N GLY A 44 17.31 10.60 -4.87
CA GLY A 44 18.02 10.14 -6.07
C GLY A 44 18.28 8.63 -6.12
N GLN A 45 17.95 7.87 -5.08
CA GLN A 45 18.06 6.41 -5.10
C GLN A 45 16.90 5.78 -5.88
N PRO A 46 17.13 4.66 -6.60
CA PRO A 46 16.04 3.91 -7.22
C PRO A 46 15.07 3.38 -6.16
N VAL A 47 13.76 3.62 -6.34
CA VAL A 47 12.74 3.13 -5.40
C VAL A 47 12.79 1.60 -5.25
N ALA A 48 13.12 0.89 -6.34
CA ALA A 48 13.30 -0.56 -6.32
C ALA A 48 14.45 -1.05 -5.40
N ALA A 49 15.44 -0.20 -5.14
CA ALA A 49 16.58 -0.46 -4.26
C ALA A 49 16.28 -0.18 -2.78
N ILE A 50 15.23 0.59 -2.49
CA ILE A 50 14.87 0.96 -1.13
C ILE A 50 14.18 -0.21 -0.42
N ARG A 51 14.56 -0.42 0.84
CA ARG A 51 13.93 -1.34 1.79
C ARG A 51 13.70 -0.62 3.11
N LEU A 52 12.68 -1.07 3.84
CA LEU A 52 12.37 -0.58 5.18
C LEU A 52 12.52 -1.74 6.18
N TYR A 53 13.29 -1.51 7.23
CA TYR A 53 13.55 -2.49 8.27
C TYR A 53 13.08 -2.01 9.63
N ALA A 54 12.78 -2.96 10.52
CA ALA A 54 12.59 -2.73 11.94
C ALA A 54 13.28 -3.82 12.75
N SER A 55 13.45 -3.57 14.06
CA SER A 55 14.00 -4.56 14.96
C SER A 55 13.06 -5.76 15.14
N THR A 56 13.65 -6.95 15.22
CA THR A 56 13.03 -8.16 15.78
C THR A 56 13.23 -8.21 17.28
N ASP A 57 12.47 -9.06 17.98
CA ASP A 57 12.67 -9.27 19.43
C ASP A 57 14.08 -9.80 19.77
N GLY A 58 14.76 -10.42 18.79
CA GLY A 58 16.15 -10.89 18.89
C GLY A 58 17.20 -9.84 18.53
N GLY A 59 16.83 -8.58 18.29
CA GLY A 59 17.77 -7.48 17.98
C GLY A 59 18.36 -7.51 16.56
N THR A 60 17.80 -8.33 15.67
CA THR A 60 18.16 -8.37 14.24
C THR A 60 17.20 -7.52 13.39
N ALA A 61 17.63 -7.07 12.21
CA ALA A 61 16.77 -6.36 11.27
C ALA A 61 15.84 -7.30 10.51
N LYS A 62 14.54 -6.98 10.44
CA LYS A 62 13.56 -7.65 9.57
C LYS A 62 12.91 -6.66 8.59
N PRO A 63 12.65 -7.03 7.34
CA PRO A 63 11.96 -6.17 6.40
C PRO A 63 10.49 -5.99 6.81
N ILE A 64 9.99 -4.76 6.76
CA ILE A 64 8.59 -4.42 7.07
C ILE A 64 7.85 -3.92 5.84
N PRO A 65 6.51 -4.06 5.78
CA PRO A 65 5.72 -3.53 4.68
C PRO A 65 5.82 -2.01 4.60
N PHE A 66 5.97 -1.49 3.38
CA PHE A 66 5.97 -0.06 3.11
C PHE A 66 5.54 0.22 1.66
N GLN A 67 5.16 1.46 1.38
CA GLN A 67 4.88 1.98 0.04
C GLN A 67 5.64 3.30 -0.17
N ILE A 68 5.98 3.60 -1.42
CA ILE A 68 6.50 4.90 -1.84
C ILE A 68 5.60 5.33 -2.98
N ASP A 69 4.83 6.37 -2.75
CA ASP A 69 3.80 6.86 -3.66
C ASP A 69 4.05 8.34 -3.98
N GLU A 70 3.71 8.77 -5.19
CA GLU A 70 3.98 10.13 -5.69
C GLU A 70 2.81 11.08 -5.40
N ARG A 71 3.13 12.33 -5.01
CA ARG A 71 2.18 13.45 -5.02
C ARG A 71 2.56 14.45 -6.10
N ASP A 72 1.57 15.08 -6.72
CA ASP A 72 1.82 16.19 -7.65
C ASP A 72 2.27 17.46 -6.90
N ALA A 73 2.62 18.51 -7.65
CA ALA A 73 3.04 19.79 -7.07
C ALA A 73 1.96 20.49 -6.21
N LYS A 74 0.70 20.04 -6.30
CA LYS A 74 -0.42 20.52 -5.49
C LYS A 74 -0.70 19.62 -4.29
N GLY A 75 0.09 18.55 -4.09
CA GLY A 75 -0.07 17.58 -3.02
C GLY A 75 -1.13 16.51 -3.28
N GLN A 76 -1.62 16.37 -4.52
CA GLN A 76 -2.60 15.35 -4.90
C GLN A 76 -1.90 14.04 -5.24
N TRP A 77 -2.44 12.91 -4.77
CA TRP A 77 -1.90 11.59 -5.10
C TRP A 77 -1.99 11.30 -6.60
N LEU A 78 -0.88 10.83 -7.17
CA LEU A 78 -0.85 10.32 -8.54
C LEU A 78 -1.16 8.83 -8.51
N MET A 79 -2.19 8.41 -9.25
CA MET A 79 -2.58 7.00 -9.35
C MET A 79 -1.79 6.33 -10.47
N ASP A 80 -1.12 5.22 -10.14
CA ASP A 80 -0.45 4.39 -11.14
C ASP A 80 -1.48 3.90 -12.20
N GLY A 81 -1.03 3.74 -13.44
CA GLY A 81 -1.90 3.50 -14.61
C GLY A 81 -2.32 4.79 -15.36
N LEU A 82 -2.25 5.95 -14.69
CA LEU A 82 -2.24 7.27 -15.33
C LEU A 82 -0.87 7.96 -15.24
N ALA A 83 -0.07 7.61 -14.23
CA ALA A 83 1.32 8.04 -14.05
C ALA A 83 2.30 6.87 -14.18
N LYS A 84 3.57 7.20 -14.48
CA LYS A 84 4.68 6.24 -14.53
C LYS A 84 5.08 5.93 -13.08
N ALA A 85 5.11 4.65 -12.71
CA ALA A 85 5.57 4.21 -11.39
C ALA A 85 6.88 4.91 -10.99
N VAL A 86 6.95 5.36 -9.73
CA VAL A 86 8.10 6.08 -9.19
C VAL A 86 9.36 5.25 -9.36
N ALA A 87 10.25 5.72 -10.23
CA ALA A 87 11.50 5.01 -10.53
C ALA A 87 12.63 5.44 -9.59
N ILE A 88 12.67 6.73 -9.25
CA ILE A 88 13.71 7.39 -8.47
C ILE A 88 13.01 8.18 -7.36
N LEU A 89 13.48 8.07 -6.12
CA LEU A 89 12.93 8.82 -5.00
C LEU A 89 13.25 10.31 -5.14
N ASP A 90 12.21 11.14 -5.08
CA ASP A 90 12.31 12.59 -5.13
C ASP A 90 11.57 13.27 -3.95
N PRO A 91 11.66 14.60 -3.81
CA PRO A 91 11.02 15.33 -2.70
C PRO A 91 9.48 15.32 -2.69
N GLN A 92 8.81 14.97 -3.79
CA GLN A 92 7.35 14.90 -3.88
C GLN A 92 6.79 13.52 -3.50
N ASP A 93 7.65 12.51 -3.43
CA ASP A 93 7.27 11.18 -2.97
C ASP A 93 6.95 11.15 -1.47
N VAL A 94 6.18 10.16 -1.08
CA VAL A 94 5.81 9.89 0.32
C VAL A 94 6.07 8.42 0.64
N LEU A 95 6.90 8.19 1.65
CA LEU A 95 7.09 6.87 2.25
C LEU A 95 5.99 6.61 3.27
N LEU A 96 5.27 5.50 3.08
CA LEU A 96 4.17 5.06 3.93
C LEU A 96 4.52 3.73 4.59
N PHE A 97 4.28 3.59 5.89
CA PHE A 97 4.39 2.30 6.60
C PHE A 97 3.49 2.27 7.83
N HIS A 98 3.28 1.09 8.42
CA HIS A 98 2.47 0.94 9.62
C HIS A 98 3.33 1.08 10.89
N LEU A 99 2.93 1.94 11.84
CA LEU A 99 3.62 2.18 13.11
C LEU A 99 3.76 0.91 13.95
N ASP A 100 2.83 -0.06 13.81
CA ASP A 100 2.93 -1.34 14.53
C ASP A 100 3.97 -2.30 13.96
N ASP A 101 4.49 -2.04 12.76
CA ASP A 101 5.63 -2.77 12.23
C ASP A 101 6.98 -2.19 12.69
N ALA A 102 6.99 -0.93 13.13
CA ALA A 102 8.18 -0.30 13.69
C ALA A 102 8.54 -0.93 15.05
N GLY A 103 9.83 -0.91 15.38
CA GLY A 103 10.38 -1.62 16.53
C GLY A 103 11.14 -0.73 17.49
N VAL A 104 11.95 -1.35 18.34
CA VAL A 104 12.98 -0.65 19.12
C VAL A 104 14.16 -0.24 18.25
N ALA A 105 15.01 0.65 18.74
CA ALA A 105 16.21 1.05 18.04
C ALA A 105 17.15 -0.15 17.80
N LEU A 106 17.68 -0.26 16.58
CA LEU A 106 18.71 -1.22 16.20
C LEU A 106 20.10 -0.60 16.35
N GLN A 107 21.08 -1.43 16.67
CA GLN A 107 22.47 -1.06 16.45
C GLN A 107 22.77 -1.06 14.95
N GLY A 108 23.52 -0.07 14.47
CA GLY A 108 23.77 0.10 13.04
C GLY A 108 24.48 -1.09 12.36
N SER A 109 25.17 -1.95 13.12
CA SER A 109 25.78 -3.19 12.63
C SER A 109 24.79 -4.30 12.30
N ALA A 110 23.54 -4.20 12.78
CA ALA A 110 22.48 -5.17 12.52
C ALA A 110 21.72 -4.92 11.20
N LEU A 111 21.99 -3.79 10.53
CA LEU A 111 21.38 -3.43 9.25
C LEU A 111 22.23 -3.91 8.06
N PRO A 112 21.62 -4.18 6.90
CA PRO A 112 22.34 -4.53 5.69
C PRO A 112 23.31 -3.43 5.24
N ALA A 113 24.34 -3.82 4.48
CA ALA A 113 25.21 -2.88 3.78
C ALA A 113 24.41 -2.11 2.72
N ALA A 114 24.67 -0.81 2.60
CA ALA A 114 23.81 0.10 1.84
C ALA A 114 24.58 1.30 1.30
N ALA A 115 24.15 1.78 0.14
CA ALA A 115 24.64 3.02 -0.46
C ALA A 115 24.13 4.24 0.31
N ALA A 116 22.93 4.15 0.87
CA ALA A 116 22.34 5.18 1.72
C ALA A 116 21.45 4.55 2.80
N ARG A 117 21.34 5.24 3.94
CA ARG A 117 20.52 4.79 5.07
C ARG A 117 19.96 5.97 5.84
N MET A 118 18.79 5.77 6.43
CA MET A 118 18.20 6.73 7.33
C MET A 118 17.36 6.05 8.41
N GLU A 119 17.49 6.55 9.64
CA GLU A 119 16.66 6.16 10.77
C GLU A 119 15.44 7.07 10.83
N LEU A 120 14.27 6.47 11.05
CA LEU A 120 12.98 7.12 11.22
C LEU A 120 12.50 6.84 12.64
N SER A 121 12.38 7.87 13.46
CA SER A 121 11.87 7.77 14.83
C SER A 121 10.49 8.40 14.92
N VAL A 122 9.47 7.60 15.22
CA VAL A 122 8.07 8.03 15.27
C VAL A 122 7.41 7.44 16.50
N SER A 123 6.91 8.31 17.38
CA SER A 123 6.24 7.92 18.64
C SER A 123 7.06 6.93 19.49
N GLY A 124 8.39 7.12 19.53
CA GLY A 124 9.30 6.26 20.29
C GLY A 124 9.60 4.90 19.67
N LYS A 125 9.08 4.62 18.47
CA LYS A 125 9.43 3.44 17.65
C LYS A 125 10.37 3.84 16.51
N PHE A 126 11.09 2.86 15.99
CA PHE A 126 12.14 3.03 15.00
C PHE A 126 11.89 2.17 13.77
N ALA A 127 12.10 2.77 12.60
CA ALA A 127 12.20 2.11 11.31
C ALA A 127 13.44 2.62 10.57
N TYR A 128 13.98 1.80 9.66
CA TYR A 128 15.25 2.05 9.00
C TYR A 128 15.08 1.94 7.50
N ALA A 129 15.12 3.06 6.80
CA ALA A 129 15.03 3.11 5.35
C ALA A 129 16.43 2.99 4.75
N VAL A 130 16.63 2.02 3.88
CA VAL A 130 17.96 1.58 3.42
C VAL A 130 17.93 1.40 1.90
N ALA A 131 18.86 2.02 1.19
CA ALA A 131 19.05 1.80 -0.24
C ALA A 131 20.19 0.80 -0.46
N GLU A 132 19.83 -0.39 -0.92
CA GLU A 132 20.75 -1.53 -1.10
C GLU A 132 21.14 -1.68 -2.57
N GLU A 133 22.42 -1.96 -2.85
CA GLU A 133 22.87 -2.23 -4.23
C GLU A 133 22.24 -3.51 -4.81
N ASN A 134 22.11 -4.53 -3.96
CA ASN A 134 21.46 -5.81 -4.27
C ASN A 134 20.33 -6.03 -3.26
N PRO A 135 19.15 -5.41 -3.49
CA PRO A 135 18.15 -5.29 -2.45
C PRO A 135 17.52 -6.64 -2.12
N GLY A 136 17.49 -6.97 -0.84
CA GLY A 136 16.87 -8.20 -0.32
C GLY A 136 15.38 -8.33 -0.64
N PRO A 137 14.73 -9.43 -0.26
CA PRO A 137 13.29 -9.58 -0.44
C PRO A 137 12.51 -8.51 0.33
N LYS A 138 11.39 -8.05 -0.25
CA LYS A 138 10.40 -7.23 0.48
C LYS A 138 9.75 -8.06 1.59
N SER A 139 9.10 -7.38 2.53
CA SER A 139 8.32 -8.08 3.56
C SER A 139 7.26 -8.97 2.93
N ALA A 140 7.12 -10.20 3.44
CA ALA A 140 6.09 -11.13 3.00
C ALA A 140 4.69 -10.79 3.56
N LYS A 141 4.62 -9.87 4.54
CA LYS A 141 3.37 -9.42 5.15
C LYS A 141 2.63 -8.50 4.17
N SER A 142 1.35 -8.81 3.91
CA SER A 142 0.44 -7.95 3.16
C SER A 142 -0.79 -7.63 4.00
N TYR A 143 -1.22 -6.38 3.95
CA TYR A 143 -2.43 -5.90 4.63
C TYR A 143 -3.68 -5.97 3.75
N VAL A 144 -3.49 -6.13 2.44
CA VAL A 144 -4.55 -6.12 1.44
C VAL A 144 -4.39 -7.32 0.52
N SER A 145 -5.50 -7.97 0.21
CA SER A 145 -5.58 -9.02 -0.80
C SER A 145 -6.61 -8.62 -1.84
N TYR A 146 -6.22 -8.65 -3.12
CA TYR A 146 -7.14 -8.46 -4.23
C TYR A 146 -7.45 -9.81 -4.89
N GLN A 147 -8.74 -10.11 -5.03
CA GLN A 147 -9.27 -11.33 -5.64
C GLN A 147 -9.89 -10.97 -7.00
N ALA A 148 -9.08 -11.00 -8.05
CA ALA A 148 -9.48 -10.56 -9.41
C ALA A 148 -10.73 -11.30 -9.95
N GLY A 149 -10.89 -12.59 -9.63
CA GLY A 149 -12.07 -13.36 -10.07
C GLY A 149 -13.39 -12.92 -9.43
N GLN A 150 -13.35 -12.11 -8.38
CA GLN A 150 -14.50 -11.59 -7.66
C GLN A 150 -14.54 -10.05 -7.63
N ASP A 151 -13.54 -9.42 -8.25
CA ASP A 151 -13.27 -7.99 -8.13
C ASP A 151 -13.42 -7.45 -6.69
N ARG A 152 -12.73 -8.15 -5.78
CA ARG A 152 -12.88 -7.97 -4.34
C ARG A 152 -11.56 -7.64 -3.68
N VAL A 153 -11.57 -6.60 -2.85
CA VAL A 153 -10.49 -6.19 -1.96
C VAL A 153 -10.83 -6.65 -0.55
N SER A 154 -9.91 -7.40 0.06
CA SER A 154 -10.04 -7.91 1.42
C SER A 154 -8.92 -7.40 2.31
N THR A 155 -9.27 -6.94 3.51
CA THR A 155 -8.33 -6.52 4.55
C THR A 155 -8.67 -7.19 5.88
N ALA A 156 -7.88 -6.92 6.92
CA ALA A 156 -8.23 -7.34 8.28
C ALA A 156 -9.54 -6.68 8.78
N PHE A 157 -9.91 -5.52 8.25
CA PHE A 157 -10.96 -4.65 8.78
C PHE A 157 -12.21 -4.60 7.91
N TYR A 158 -12.11 -4.89 6.61
CA TYR A 158 -13.24 -4.83 5.72
C TYR A 158 -13.05 -5.70 4.46
N ASP A 159 -14.16 -5.94 3.77
CA ASP A 159 -14.18 -6.34 2.38
C ASP A 159 -14.96 -5.34 1.55
N ILE A 160 -14.41 -4.97 0.39
CA ILE A 160 -15.08 -4.18 -0.64
C ILE A 160 -15.11 -5.02 -1.90
N GLY A 161 -16.27 -5.12 -2.54
CA GLY A 161 -16.44 -5.81 -3.82
C GLY A 161 -17.17 -4.94 -4.81
N PHE A 162 -16.85 -5.12 -6.08
CA PHE A 162 -17.53 -4.50 -7.20
C PHE A 162 -18.23 -5.54 -8.07
N SER A 163 -19.35 -5.15 -8.65
CA SER A 163 -20.14 -6.01 -9.51
C SER A 163 -19.38 -6.35 -10.78
N MET A 164 -19.11 -7.64 -10.96
CA MET A 164 -18.58 -8.19 -12.21
C MET A 164 -19.54 -8.05 -13.40
N ARG A 165 -20.81 -7.69 -13.16
CA ARG A 165 -21.85 -7.51 -14.19
C ARG A 165 -22.06 -6.06 -14.59
N GLN A 166 -21.80 -5.13 -13.67
CA GLN A 166 -22.05 -3.71 -13.85
C GLN A 166 -20.83 -2.93 -13.36
N ALA A 167 -20.10 -2.33 -14.30
CA ALA A 167 -18.92 -1.55 -13.97
C ALA A 167 -19.25 -0.42 -12.99
N LEU A 168 -18.33 -0.17 -12.04
CA LEU A 168 -18.41 0.89 -11.04
C LEU A 168 -19.56 0.76 -10.02
N VAL A 169 -20.31 -0.34 -10.04
CA VAL A 169 -21.29 -0.64 -9.00
C VAL A 169 -20.61 -1.39 -7.87
N GLN A 170 -20.47 -0.74 -6.72
CA GLN A 170 -20.06 -1.43 -5.50
C GLN A 170 -21.20 -2.33 -5.03
N ASP A 171 -20.92 -3.62 -4.87
CA ASP A 171 -21.94 -4.61 -4.50
C ASP A 171 -21.68 -5.26 -3.14
N VAL A 172 -20.47 -5.13 -2.58
CA VAL A 172 -20.13 -5.63 -1.25
C VAL A 172 -19.45 -4.54 -0.42
N LEU A 173 -19.95 -4.34 0.82
CA LEU A 173 -19.23 -3.64 1.88
C LEU A 173 -19.44 -4.38 3.20
N ILE A 174 -18.45 -5.18 3.61
CA ILE A 174 -18.48 -5.89 4.88
C ILE A 174 -17.47 -5.24 5.82
N LEU A 175 -17.92 -4.81 7.00
CA LEU A 175 -17.03 -4.32 8.06
C LEU A 175 -16.72 -5.45 9.05
N ARG A 176 -15.44 -5.71 9.30
CA ARG A 176 -14.94 -6.76 10.20
C ARG A 176 -14.62 -6.13 11.56
N ASN A 177 -15.63 -6.10 12.44
CA ASN A 177 -15.55 -5.51 13.77
C ASN A 177 -15.80 -6.51 14.91
N GLY A 178 -15.52 -7.80 14.67
CA GLY A 178 -15.72 -8.88 15.66
C GLY A 178 -17.18 -9.26 15.94
N LYS A 179 -18.16 -8.66 15.25
CA LYS A 179 -19.58 -9.08 15.25
C LYS A 179 -19.93 -9.75 13.92
N ALA A 180 -21.16 -10.29 13.82
CA ALA A 180 -21.68 -10.93 12.61
C ALA A 180 -21.39 -10.06 11.36
N GLN A 181 -20.71 -10.67 10.39
CA GLN A 181 -20.25 -10.03 9.17
C GLN A 181 -21.41 -9.93 8.17
N ALA A 182 -22.18 -8.85 8.24
CA ALA A 182 -23.23 -8.57 7.27
C ALA A 182 -22.75 -7.55 6.23
N ASP A 183 -23.13 -7.75 4.97
CA ASP A 183 -22.97 -6.74 3.93
C ASP A 183 -23.86 -5.53 4.27
N VAL A 184 -23.22 -4.38 4.47
CA VAL A 184 -23.90 -3.12 4.79
C VAL A 184 -24.74 -2.66 3.59
N LEU A 185 -24.28 -2.92 2.36
CA LEU A 185 -24.98 -2.49 1.16
C LEU A 185 -26.29 -3.24 0.95
N ASP A 186 -26.42 -4.46 1.46
CA ASP A 186 -27.67 -5.22 1.37
C ASP A 186 -28.86 -4.48 1.99
N ARG A 187 -28.64 -3.58 2.95
CA ARG A 187 -29.69 -2.74 3.55
C ARG A 187 -30.25 -1.68 2.61
N PHE A 188 -29.50 -1.33 1.58
CA PHE A 188 -29.83 -0.27 0.62
C PHE A 188 -30.23 -0.83 -0.76
N LYS A 189 -30.03 -2.13 -1.00
CA LYS A 189 -30.41 -2.77 -2.26
C LYS A 189 -31.92 -3.00 -2.31
N VAL A 190 -32.58 -2.35 -3.26
CA VAL A 190 -33.96 -2.69 -3.63
C VAL A 190 -33.93 -3.88 -4.59
N ARG A 191 -34.60 -4.98 -4.22
CA ARG A 191 -34.74 -6.17 -5.07
C ARG A 191 -36.13 -6.13 -5.72
N PHE A 192 -36.15 -6.10 -7.06
CA PHE A 192 -37.38 -6.34 -7.80
C PHE A 192 -37.48 -7.85 -8.01
N ASN A 193 -38.60 -8.43 -7.56
CA ASN A 193 -38.92 -9.85 -7.70
C ASN A 193 -39.68 -10.09 -9.00
#